data_AF-A0A0K2B641-F1
#
_entry.id   AF-A0A0K2B641-F1
#
_cell.length_a   1.000
_cell.length_b   1.000
_cell.length_c   1.000
_cell.angle_alpha   90.00
_cell.angle_beta   90.00
_cell.angle_gamma   90.00
#
_symmetry.space_group_name_H-M   'P 1'
#
loop_
_entity.id
_entity.type
_entity.pdbx_description
1 polymer ?
#
loop_
_entity_poly.entity_id
_entity_poly.type
_entity_poly.pdbx_seq_one_letter_code
_entity_poly.pdbx_strand_id
1 'polypeptide(L)'
;MTDQPTAWDRLHDMIDTTKAEAANTTPSTAIADAIRESVVNAPSLRNCLYPGCLQEFDMAARMNGREPARPSWSGDGWHQVTRGPSPGSLCPDHVAIVTRHLPRTVDLPNGRWMVACACTWMSRPQTYGGLLRPLWEEHLLLAAGELPAPVTLAETPGRIPLADHTEDSLRDLYEALEDTEHDRAETREAAQAMYKSWDWHRKALGGAARAVTAVRNHMRTSSTDWAAERSTAYLWGVLIGWDDDVLEELAVKHRWNEHRVKYVREMRALLAPVTDSPQGQDNA
;
A
#
# COMPACT_ATOMS: atom_id res chain seq x y z
N MET A 1 -10.57 6.70 37.87
CA MET A 1 -10.46 6.29 36.46
C MET A 1 -11.12 4.94 36.36
N THR A 2 -12.34 4.89 35.84
CA THR A 2 -13.07 3.64 35.63
C THR A 2 -12.59 3.05 34.32
N ASP A 3 -11.98 1.86 34.35
CA ASP A 3 -11.66 1.09 33.15
C ASP A 3 -12.95 0.92 32.33
N GLN A 4 -13.02 1.60 31.18
CA GLN A 4 -14.12 1.37 30.28
C GLN A 4 -13.88 0.03 29.57
N PRO A 5 -14.88 -0.87 29.56
CA PRO A 5 -14.75 -2.15 28.87
C PRO A 5 -14.45 -1.91 27.38
N THR A 6 -13.52 -2.69 26.85
CA THR A 6 -13.13 -2.57 25.45
C THR A 6 -14.32 -2.90 24.54
N ALA A 7 -14.24 -2.52 23.27
CA ALA A 7 -15.26 -2.93 22.29
C ALA A 7 -15.39 -4.46 22.23
N TRP A 8 -14.30 -5.18 22.46
CA TRP A 8 -14.25 -6.64 22.51
C TRP A 8 -14.95 -7.21 23.75
N ASP A 9 -14.73 -6.63 24.94
CA ASP A 9 -15.39 -7.05 26.19
C ASP A 9 -16.91 -6.87 26.10
N ARG A 10 -17.36 -5.76 25.50
CA ARG A 10 -18.78 -5.49 25.25
C ARG A 10 -19.39 -6.47 24.24
N LEU A 11 -18.65 -6.80 23.19
CA LEU A 11 -19.08 -7.78 22.19
C LEU A 11 -19.24 -9.17 22.82
N HIS A 12 -18.26 -9.57 23.65
CA HIS A 12 -18.24 -10.87 24.31
C HIS A 12 -19.35 -10.99 25.38
N ASP A 13 -19.64 -9.91 26.10
CA ASP A 13 -20.75 -9.86 27.07
C ASP A 13 -22.14 -9.90 26.40
N MET A 14 -22.27 -9.48 25.14
CA MET A 14 -23.54 -9.44 24.42
C MET A 14 -23.80 -10.69 23.54
N ILE A 15 -22.79 -11.54 23.37
CA ILE A 15 -22.93 -12.89 22.79
C ILE A 15 -23.49 -13.89 23.83
N ASP A 16 -23.46 -13.55 25.12
CA ASP A 16 -24.17 -14.27 26.17
C ASP A 16 -25.69 -14.08 26.00
N THR A 17 -26.39 -15.16 25.62
CA THR A 17 -27.83 -15.19 25.34
C THR A 17 -28.67 -14.68 26.52
N THR A 18 -28.19 -14.87 27.74
CA THR A 18 -28.86 -14.44 28.98
C THR A 18 -28.83 -12.92 29.16
N LYS A 19 -27.77 -12.25 28.68
CA LYS A 19 -27.62 -10.79 28.73
C LYS A 19 -28.32 -10.10 27.56
N ALA A 20 -28.34 -10.72 26.37
CA ALA A 20 -29.09 -10.23 25.22
C ALA A 20 -30.62 -10.19 25.48
N GLU A 21 -31.16 -11.22 26.14
CA GLU A 21 -32.56 -11.26 26.59
C GLU A 21 -32.89 -10.14 27.58
N ALA A 22 -32.00 -9.87 28.54
CA ALA A 22 -32.16 -8.77 29.51
C ALA A 22 -32.16 -7.38 28.83
N ALA A 23 -31.56 -7.24 27.66
CA ALA A 23 -31.51 -6.01 26.86
C ALA A 23 -32.60 -5.91 25.78
N ASN A 24 -33.59 -6.83 25.76
CA ASN A 24 -34.66 -6.89 24.75
C ASN A 24 -34.16 -6.91 23.29
N THR A 25 -33.01 -7.55 23.02
CA THR A 25 -32.48 -7.71 21.66
C THR A 25 -32.20 -9.17 21.35
N THR A 26 -32.12 -9.53 20.07
CA THR A 26 -31.67 -10.88 19.69
C THR A 26 -30.15 -10.89 19.51
N PRO A 27 -29.46 -12.01 19.76
CA PRO A 27 -28.01 -12.11 19.51
C PRO A 27 -27.62 -11.73 18.08
N SER A 28 -28.47 -12.04 17.09
CA SER A 28 -28.25 -11.66 15.69
C SER A 28 -28.35 -10.15 15.45
N THR A 29 -29.34 -9.48 16.04
CA THR A 29 -29.49 -8.01 15.96
C THR A 29 -28.35 -7.32 16.69
N ALA A 30 -27.95 -7.82 17.86
CA ALA A 30 -26.83 -7.29 18.63
C ALA A 30 -25.49 -7.43 17.89
N ILE A 31 -25.22 -8.58 17.24
CA ILE A 31 -24.03 -8.75 16.38
C ILE A 31 -24.07 -7.78 15.20
N ALA A 32 -25.23 -7.63 14.54
CA ALA A 32 -25.36 -6.70 13.42
C ALA A 32 -25.14 -5.23 13.84
N ASP A 33 -25.63 -4.85 15.02
CA ASP A 33 -25.42 -3.52 15.58
C ASP A 33 -23.96 -3.31 16.01
N ALA A 34 -23.31 -4.32 16.59
CA ALA A 34 -21.90 -4.24 16.96
C ALA A 34 -20.95 -4.21 15.74
N ILE A 35 -21.26 -4.94 14.68
CA ILE A 35 -20.56 -4.83 13.39
C ILE A 35 -20.80 -3.45 12.77
N ARG A 36 -22.03 -2.95 12.81
CA ARG A 36 -22.33 -1.60 12.33
C ARG A 36 -21.55 -0.57 13.13
N GLU A 37 -21.50 -0.69 14.45
CA GLU A 37 -20.75 0.19 15.34
C GLU A 37 -19.25 0.12 15.07
N SER A 38 -18.67 -1.07 14.89
CA SER A 38 -17.24 -1.22 14.59
C SER A 38 -16.85 -0.69 13.21
N VAL A 39 -17.73 -0.82 12.21
CA VAL A 39 -17.50 -0.27 10.87
C VAL A 39 -17.69 1.24 10.84
N VAL A 40 -18.70 1.77 11.54
CA VAL A 40 -18.97 3.21 11.62
C VAL A 40 -17.93 3.93 12.49
N ASN A 41 -17.40 3.25 13.50
CA ASN A 41 -16.40 3.80 14.43
C ASN A 41 -14.98 3.31 14.12
N ALA A 42 -14.74 2.70 12.95
CA ALA A 42 -13.42 2.31 12.54
C ALA A 42 -12.53 3.58 12.45
N PRO A 43 -11.34 3.58 13.09
CA PRO A 43 -10.48 4.75 13.09
C PRO A 43 -10.02 5.09 11.67
N SER A 44 -10.12 6.36 11.30
CA SER A 44 -9.63 6.84 9.99
C SER A 44 -8.29 7.53 10.18
N LEU A 45 -7.24 6.72 10.30
CA LEU A 45 -5.90 7.22 10.61
C LEU A 45 -5.33 8.03 9.45
N ARG A 46 -4.75 9.19 9.79
CA ARG A 46 -4.03 10.08 8.88
C ARG A 46 -2.65 10.35 9.44
N ASN A 47 -1.65 10.13 8.60
CA ASN A 47 -0.25 10.37 8.96
C ASN A 47 0.14 11.82 8.73
N CYS A 48 1.15 12.25 9.47
CA CYS A 48 1.83 13.51 9.20
C CYS A 48 2.46 13.49 7.80
N LEU A 49 2.38 14.63 7.10
CA LEU A 49 2.96 14.83 5.79
C LEU A 49 4.48 14.99 5.85
N TYR A 50 5.05 15.33 7.01
CA TYR A 50 6.49 15.48 7.18
C TYR A 50 7.22 14.15 6.95
N PRO A 51 8.30 14.10 6.14
CA PRO A 51 8.98 12.86 5.80
C PRO A 51 9.48 12.11 7.03
N GLY A 52 9.18 10.81 7.13
CA GLY A 52 9.61 9.97 8.24
C GLY A 52 8.83 10.16 9.55
N CYS A 53 7.91 11.13 9.64
CA CYS A 53 7.07 11.27 10.82
C CYS A 53 6.00 10.16 10.86
N LEU A 54 5.98 9.40 11.96
CA LEU A 54 5.03 8.32 12.20
C LEU A 54 3.82 8.73 13.06
N GLN A 55 3.70 10.02 13.41
CA GLN A 55 2.52 10.49 14.12
C GLN A 55 1.29 10.35 13.23
N GLU A 56 0.20 9.95 13.86
CA GLU A 56 -1.09 9.72 13.23
C GLU A 56 -2.21 10.28 14.12
N PHE A 57 -3.32 10.70 13.52
CA PHE A 57 -4.53 11.03 14.24
C PHE A 57 -5.75 10.40 13.58
N ASP A 58 -6.80 10.20 14.37
CA ASP A 58 -8.08 9.68 13.88
C ASP A 58 -8.92 10.82 13.32
N MET A 59 -8.92 10.94 11.98
CA MET A 59 -9.69 11.95 11.28
C MET A 59 -11.19 11.77 11.47
N ALA A 60 -11.68 10.53 11.58
CA ALA A 60 -13.10 10.28 11.77
C ALA A 60 -13.55 10.71 13.16
N ALA A 61 -12.76 10.40 14.20
CA ALA A 61 -13.04 10.88 15.56
C ALA A 61 -13.08 12.42 15.60
N ARG A 62 -12.08 13.08 15.00
CA ARG A 62 -12.02 14.56 14.95
C ARG A 62 -13.20 15.18 14.22
N MET A 63 -13.53 14.70 13.02
CA MET A 63 -14.61 15.27 12.19
C MET A 63 -15.99 15.07 12.84
N ASN A 64 -16.17 13.99 13.60
CA ASN A 64 -17.42 13.68 14.29
C ASN A 64 -17.49 14.27 15.71
N GLY A 65 -16.46 15.00 16.17
CA GLY A 65 -16.39 15.56 17.53
C GLY A 65 -16.36 14.49 18.63
N ARG A 66 -15.85 13.30 18.32
CA ARG A 66 -15.75 12.17 19.25
C ARG A 66 -14.34 12.08 19.84
N GLU A 67 -14.24 11.49 21.02
CA GLU A 67 -12.94 11.15 21.61
C GLU A 67 -12.30 10.00 20.80
N PRO A 68 -11.03 10.12 20.39
CA PRO A 68 -10.36 9.05 19.66
C PRO A 68 -10.16 7.82 20.55
N ALA A 69 -10.08 6.63 19.94
CA ALA A 69 -9.86 5.39 20.67
C ALA A 69 -8.54 5.36 21.49
N ARG A 70 -7.57 6.20 21.11
CA ARG A 70 -6.31 6.41 21.83
C ARG A 70 -6.02 7.90 21.98
N PRO A 71 -5.58 8.38 23.15
CA PRO A 71 -5.26 9.80 23.35
C PRO A 71 -4.19 10.33 22.38
N SER A 72 -3.20 9.50 22.01
CA SER A 72 -2.14 9.86 21.06
C SER A 72 -2.65 10.12 19.63
N TRP A 73 -3.86 9.68 19.31
CA TRP A 73 -4.52 9.92 18.02
C TRP A 73 -5.41 11.16 18.06
N SER A 74 -5.29 11.99 19.09
CA SER A 74 -5.96 13.29 19.10
C SER A 74 -5.57 14.09 17.87
N GLY A 75 -6.58 14.63 17.21
CA GLY A 75 -6.41 15.58 16.13
C GLY A 75 -6.09 17.00 16.62
N ASP A 76 -5.93 17.22 17.92
CA ASP A 76 -5.65 18.54 18.48
C ASP A 76 -4.30 19.07 18.00
N GLY A 77 -4.29 20.35 17.60
CA GLY A 77 -3.10 21.00 17.05
C GLY A 77 -2.67 20.52 15.65
N TRP A 78 -3.38 19.58 15.03
CA TRP A 78 -3.09 19.18 13.65
C TRP A 78 -3.63 20.19 12.64
N HIS A 79 -2.83 20.49 11.61
CA HIS A 79 -3.14 21.42 10.53
C HIS A 79 -3.32 20.71 9.18
N GLN A 80 -4.18 21.25 8.31
CA GLN A 80 -4.37 20.73 6.95
C GLN A 80 -3.55 21.54 5.94
N VAL A 81 -2.85 20.84 5.05
CA VAL A 81 -2.20 21.40 3.87
C VAL A 81 -3.06 21.04 2.66
N THR A 82 -3.65 22.04 2.03
CA THR A 82 -4.61 21.85 0.93
C THR A 82 -4.04 22.13 -0.45
N ARG A 83 -2.79 22.61 -0.53
CA ARG A 83 -2.14 23.07 -1.76
C ARG A 83 -0.69 22.59 -1.84
N GLY A 84 -0.17 22.52 -3.07
CA GLY A 84 1.19 22.07 -3.36
C GLY A 84 1.23 20.69 -4.02
N PRO A 85 2.42 20.07 -4.13
CA PRO A 85 2.60 18.77 -4.78
C PRO A 85 2.01 17.60 -3.98
N SER A 86 1.63 17.81 -2.71
CA SER A 86 0.89 16.83 -1.92
C SER A 86 0.00 17.51 -0.89
N PRO A 87 -1.33 17.34 -0.94
CA PRO A 87 -2.18 17.68 0.19
C PRO A 87 -1.94 16.68 1.33
N GLY A 88 -2.25 17.08 2.56
CA GLY A 88 -2.04 16.21 3.72
C GLY A 88 -2.30 16.90 5.06
N SER A 89 -1.94 16.21 6.14
CA SER A 89 -2.11 16.70 7.50
C SER A 89 -0.74 16.88 8.15
N LEU A 90 -0.59 17.87 9.02
CA LEU A 90 0.63 18.17 9.77
C LEU A 90 0.35 18.03 11.25
N CYS A 91 1.21 17.29 11.94
CA CYS A 91 1.15 17.19 13.38
C CYS A 91 1.69 18.46 14.06
N PRO A 92 1.40 18.68 15.35
CA PRO A 92 1.84 19.86 16.10
C PRO A 92 3.36 20.08 16.08
N ASP A 93 4.15 19.00 16.03
CA ASP A 93 5.61 19.08 16.06
C ASP A 93 6.19 19.62 14.74
N HIS A 94 5.56 19.29 13.61
CA HIS A 94 6.05 19.65 12.28
C HIS A 94 5.33 20.84 11.65
N VAL A 95 4.27 21.37 12.28
CA VAL A 95 3.52 22.51 11.74
C VAL A 95 4.43 23.71 11.49
N ALA A 96 5.36 24.00 12.41
CA ALA A 96 6.20 25.18 12.33
C ALA A 96 7.18 25.11 11.14
N ILE A 97 7.88 23.98 10.97
CA ILE A 97 8.83 23.81 9.87
C ILE A 97 8.12 23.77 8.52
N VAL A 98 7.03 23.00 8.40
CA VAL A 98 6.33 22.89 7.12
C VAL A 98 5.63 24.20 6.74
N THR A 99 5.10 24.96 7.70
CA THR A 99 4.48 26.27 7.42
C THR A 99 5.50 27.27 6.83
N ARG A 100 6.75 27.26 7.32
CA ARG A 100 7.83 28.08 6.75
C ARG A 100 8.26 27.63 5.35
N HIS A 101 7.99 26.38 5.02
CA HIS A 101 8.40 25.73 3.78
C HIS A 101 7.19 25.26 2.95
N LEU A 102 6.08 26.01 2.96
CA LEU A 102 4.88 25.64 2.23
C LEU A 102 5.16 25.59 0.72
N PRO A 103 4.85 24.48 0.04
CA PRO A 103 5.12 24.33 -1.37
C PRO A 103 3.97 24.87 -2.22
N ARG A 104 4.32 25.42 -3.38
CA ARG A 104 3.42 25.73 -4.48
C ARG A 104 3.95 25.09 -5.76
N THR A 105 3.09 24.37 -6.47
CA THR A 105 3.41 23.89 -7.81
C THR A 105 3.35 25.04 -8.80
N VAL A 106 4.36 25.15 -9.66
CA VAL A 106 4.45 26.15 -10.72
C VAL A 106 4.56 25.43 -12.07
N ASP A 107 3.63 25.75 -12.97
CA ASP A 107 3.68 25.34 -14.37
C ASP A 107 4.66 26.24 -15.15
N LEU A 108 5.51 25.63 -15.97
CA LEU A 108 6.46 26.32 -16.83
C LEU A 108 6.01 26.24 -18.31
N PRO A 109 6.39 27.22 -19.15
CA PRO A 109 5.94 27.29 -20.55
C PRO A 109 6.30 26.08 -21.42
N ASN A 110 7.31 25.29 -21.04
CA ASN A 110 7.76 24.09 -21.75
C ASN A 110 7.05 22.81 -21.29
N GLY A 111 5.92 22.92 -20.58
CA GLY A 111 5.17 21.78 -20.05
C GLY A 111 5.87 21.08 -18.89
N ARG A 112 6.87 21.72 -18.27
CA ARG A 112 7.51 21.23 -17.04
C ARG A 112 6.89 21.85 -15.81
N TRP A 113 7.10 21.21 -14.68
CA TRP A 113 6.65 21.65 -13.37
C TRP A 113 7.81 21.88 -12.43
N MET A 114 7.63 22.75 -11.45
CA MET A 114 8.57 22.89 -10.34
C MET A 114 7.82 23.15 -9.04
N VAL A 115 8.52 22.96 -7.91
CA VAL A 115 8.07 23.43 -6.62
C VAL A 115 8.71 24.77 -6.34
N ALA A 116 7.90 25.79 -6.06
CA ALA A 116 8.33 27.03 -5.45
C ALA A 116 7.92 27.00 -3.97
N CYS A 117 8.89 27.13 -3.08
CA CYS A 117 8.69 27.08 -1.64
C CYS A 117 8.55 28.49 -1.06
N ALA A 118 7.77 28.64 0.02
CA ALA A 118 7.62 29.90 0.74
C ALA A 118 8.96 30.49 1.23
N CYS A 119 9.97 29.65 1.50
CA CYS A 119 11.30 30.09 1.89
C CYS A 119 12.18 30.56 0.71
N THR A 120 11.61 30.73 -0.48
CA THR A 120 12.28 31.09 -1.77
C THR A 120 13.07 29.96 -2.45
N TRP A 121 13.17 28.78 -1.83
CA TRP A 121 13.74 27.62 -2.51
C TRP A 121 12.88 27.20 -3.70
N MET A 122 13.54 26.76 -4.76
CA MET A 122 12.91 26.31 -5.99
C MET A 122 13.54 25.00 -6.45
N SER A 123 12.70 24.01 -6.76
CA SER A 123 13.19 22.77 -7.35
C SER A 123 13.65 23.00 -8.79
N ARG A 124 14.53 22.13 -9.30
CA ARG A 124 14.78 22.07 -10.74
C ARG A 124 13.48 21.74 -11.48
N PRO A 125 13.25 22.28 -12.70
CA PRO A 125 12.13 21.91 -13.54
C PRO A 125 12.06 20.40 -13.80
N GLN A 126 10.88 19.80 -13.64
CA GLN A 126 10.61 18.38 -13.80
C GLN A 126 9.59 18.15 -14.91
N THR A 127 9.84 17.14 -15.74
CA THR A 127 8.86 16.66 -16.72
C THR A 127 7.80 15.74 -16.10
N TYR A 128 7.97 15.31 -14.84
CA TYR A 128 7.02 14.43 -14.14
C TYR A 128 6.58 15.03 -12.80
N GLY A 129 5.29 15.36 -12.69
CA GLY A 129 4.71 15.97 -11.49
C GLY A 129 4.86 15.14 -10.21
N GLY A 130 4.93 13.80 -10.31
CA GLY A 130 5.12 12.94 -9.14
C GLY A 130 6.50 13.05 -8.49
N LEU A 131 7.49 13.67 -9.13
CA LEU A 131 8.79 13.98 -8.51
C LEU A 131 8.77 15.24 -7.65
N LEU A 132 7.76 16.09 -7.79
CA LEU A 132 7.69 17.36 -7.08
C LEU A 132 7.57 17.16 -5.56
N ARG A 133 6.81 16.14 -5.13
CA ARG A 133 6.67 15.82 -3.71
C ARG A 133 8.01 15.38 -3.10
N PRO A 134 8.70 14.33 -3.62
CA PRO A 134 10.01 13.95 -3.10
C PRO A 134 11.04 15.09 -3.06
N LEU A 135 11.09 15.95 -4.09
CA LEU A 135 12.01 17.10 -4.12
C LEU A 135 11.71 18.12 -3.01
N TRP A 136 10.43 18.35 -2.73
CA TRP A 136 10.03 19.20 -1.62
C TRP A 136 10.30 18.55 -0.26
N GLU A 137 10.07 17.25 -0.12
CA GLU A 137 10.36 16.47 1.08
C GLU A 137 11.88 16.48 1.39
N GLU A 138 12.73 16.30 0.38
CA GLU A 138 14.19 16.46 0.51
C GLU A 138 14.56 17.87 0.99
N HIS A 139 13.95 18.89 0.40
CA HIS A 139 14.16 20.28 0.83
C HIS A 139 13.74 20.53 2.29
N LEU A 140 12.64 19.94 2.75
CA LEU A 140 12.22 20.02 4.15
C LEU A 140 13.27 19.42 5.09
N LEU A 141 13.77 18.22 4.76
CA LEU A 141 14.79 17.55 5.56
C LEU A 141 16.10 18.34 5.61
N LEU A 142 16.50 18.95 4.49
CA LEU A 142 17.65 19.86 4.43
C LEU A 142 17.45 21.09 5.31
N ALA A 143 16.26 21.71 5.24
CA ALA A 143 15.93 22.90 6.03
C ALA A 143 15.83 22.60 7.54
N ALA A 144 15.42 21.39 7.91
CA ALA A 144 15.40 20.90 9.28
C ALA A 144 16.79 20.49 9.79
N GLY A 145 17.80 20.38 8.90
CA GLY A 145 19.13 19.88 9.25
C GLY A 145 19.19 18.36 9.47
N GLU A 146 18.17 17.62 9.01
CA GLU A 146 18.06 16.16 9.15
C GLU A 146 18.72 15.42 7.98
N LEU A 147 18.92 16.09 6.85
CA LEU A 147 19.70 15.59 5.72
C LEU A 147 21.00 16.40 5.60
N PRO A 148 22.16 15.77 5.40
CA PRO A 148 23.38 16.50 5.08
C PRO A 148 23.19 17.24 3.76
N ALA A 149 23.72 18.48 3.68
CA ALA A 149 23.71 19.22 2.43
C ALA A 149 24.35 18.36 1.34
N PRO A 150 23.72 18.24 0.15
CA PRO A 150 24.33 17.52 -0.95
C PRO A 150 25.68 18.17 -1.22
N VAL A 151 26.73 17.36 -1.35
CA VAL A 151 28.04 17.85 -1.77
C VAL A 151 27.85 18.41 -3.16
N THR A 152 27.75 19.73 -3.28
CA THR A 152 27.63 20.38 -4.58
C THR A 152 28.97 20.18 -5.28
N LEU A 153 28.97 19.43 -6.39
CA LEU A 153 30.13 19.36 -7.30
C LEU A 153 30.47 20.73 -7.89
N ALA A 154 29.57 21.70 -7.76
CA ALA A 154 29.80 23.09 -8.10
C ALA A 154 30.40 23.85 -6.90
N GLU A 155 31.54 24.48 -7.17
CA GLU A 155 32.16 25.60 -6.45
C GLU A 155 32.99 25.26 -5.20
N THR A 156 34.16 24.66 -5.43
CA THR A 156 35.37 25.13 -4.73
C THR A 156 35.99 26.24 -5.60
N PRO A 157 35.88 27.53 -5.24
CA PRO A 157 36.57 28.59 -5.97
C PRO A 157 38.08 28.32 -5.92
N GLY A 158 38.72 28.20 -7.08
CA GLY A 158 40.13 27.83 -7.18
C GLY A 158 40.42 26.36 -7.49
N ARG A 159 39.42 25.57 -7.92
CA ARG A 159 39.72 24.28 -8.55
C ARG A 159 40.42 24.53 -9.88
N ILE A 160 41.74 24.48 -9.84
CA ILE A 160 42.62 24.47 -11.01
C ILE A 160 42.13 23.33 -11.91
N PRO A 161 41.97 23.53 -13.23
CA PRO A 161 41.74 22.43 -14.16
C PRO A 161 42.72 21.31 -13.81
N LEU A 162 42.22 20.08 -13.61
CA LEU A 162 43.08 18.95 -13.30
C LEU A 162 44.19 18.92 -14.36
N ALA A 163 45.44 19.19 -13.95
CA ALA A 163 46.56 19.40 -14.87
C ALA A 163 46.83 18.20 -15.78
N ASP A 164 46.25 17.05 -15.43
CA ASP A 164 46.41 15.76 -16.08
C ASP A 164 45.35 15.48 -17.17
N HIS A 165 44.41 16.41 -17.41
CA HIS A 165 43.37 16.23 -18.42
C HIS A 165 43.56 17.17 -19.61
N THR A 166 43.81 16.60 -20.78
CA THR A 166 43.73 17.29 -22.07
C THR A 166 42.28 17.56 -22.46
N GLU A 167 42.05 18.48 -23.41
CA GLU A 167 40.71 18.77 -23.96
C GLU A 167 40.01 17.51 -24.46
N ASP A 168 40.75 16.60 -25.09
CA ASP A 168 40.24 15.30 -25.53
C ASP A 168 39.79 14.42 -24.35
N SER A 169 40.59 14.33 -23.28
CA SER A 169 40.21 13.53 -22.11
C SER A 169 39.00 14.11 -21.34
N LEU A 170 38.79 15.43 -21.42
CA LEU A 170 37.58 16.06 -20.88
C LEU A 170 36.37 15.75 -21.74
N ARG A 171 36.51 15.78 -23.07
CA ARG A 171 35.43 15.39 -24.00
C ARG A 171 34.99 13.95 -23.75
N ASP A 172 35.93 13.02 -23.62
CA ASP A 172 35.63 11.60 -23.36
C ASP A 172 34.90 11.41 -22.02
N LEU A 173 35.25 12.19 -20.99
CA LEU A 173 34.55 12.17 -19.70
C LEU A 173 33.14 12.77 -19.77
N TYR A 174 32.93 13.80 -20.60
CA TYR A 174 31.61 14.37 -20.84
C TYR A 174 30.72 13.42 -21.66
N GLU A 175 31.26 12.75 -22.68
CA GLU A 175 30.55 11.72 -23.44
C GLU A 175 30.15 10.55 -22.54
N ALA A 176 31.07 10.06 -21.69
CA ALA A 176 30.76 8.99 -20.73
C ALA A 176 29.71 9.41 -19.69
N LEU A 177 29.68 10.69 -19.28
CA LEU A 177 28.64 11.23 -18.41
C LEU A 177 27.29 11.27 -19.12
N GLU A 178 27.25 11.71 -20.38
CA GLU A 178 26.05 11.78 -21.20
C GLU A 178 25.47 10.38 -21.46
N ASP A 179 26.32 9.40 -21.78
CA ASP A 179 25.96 7.98 -21.89
C ASP A 179 25.37 7.44 -20.58
N THR A 180 26.01 7.76 -19.43
CA THR A 180 25.50 7.34 -18.12
C THR A 180 24.15 7.97 -17.79
N GLU A 181 23.91 9.22 -18.17
CA GLU A 181 22.62 9.88 -18.02
C GLU A 181 21.55 9.26 -18.94
N HIS A 182 21.93 8.85 -20.15
CA HIS A 182 21.07 8.13 -21.08
C HIS A 182 20.69 6.74 -20.55
N ASP A 183 21.66 5.95 -20.10
CA ASP A 183 21.47 4.63 -19.50
C ASP A 183 20.54 4.70 -18.27
N ARG A 184 20.68 5.77 -17.47
CA ARG A 184 19.79 6.01 -16.32
C ARG A 184 18.36 6.31 -16.76
N ALA A 185 18.17 7.04 -17.85
CA ALA A 185 16.84 7.31 -18.41
C ALA A 185 16.20 6.02 -18.95
N GLU A 186 16.93 5.23 -19.73
CA GLU A 186 16.46 3.95 -20.26
C GLU A 186 16.11 2.95 -19.15
N THR A 187 17.00 2.82 -18.15
CA THR A 187 16.76 1.94 -16.98
C THR A 187 15.51 2.37 -16.22
N ARG A 188 15.25 3.68 -16.12
CA ARG A 188 14.05 4.23 -15.48
C ARG A 188 12.79 3.94 -16.29
N GLU A 189 12.84 4.07 -17.62
CA GLU A 189 11.72 3.73 -18.50
C GLU A 189 11.39 2.24 -18.44
N ALA A 190 12.41 1.37 -18.44
CA ALA A 190 12.26 -0.06 -18.27
C ALA A 190 11.62 -0.41 -16.91
N ALA A 191 12.09 0.19 -15.81
CA ALA A 191 11.50 -0.01 -14.49
C ALA A 191 10.05 0.46 -14.40
N GLN A 192 9.70 1.57 -15.06
CA GLN A 192 8.33 2.06 -15.14
C GLN A 192 7.43 1.14 -15.98
N ALA A 193 7.92 0.63 -17.10
CA ALA A 193 7.21 -0.33 -17.93
C ALA A 193 6.96 -1.64 -17.14
N MET A 194 7.97 -2.12 -16.41
CA MET A 194 7.83 -3.28 -15.52
C MET A 194 6.83 -3.03 -14.40
N TYR A 195 6.88 -1.87 -13.72
CA TYR A 195 5.93 -1.56 -12.65
C TYR A 195 4.50 -1.41 -13.16
N LYS A 196 4.29 -0.71 -14.30
CA LYS A 196 2.95 -0.58 -14.92
C LYS A 196 2.42 -1.92 -15.38
N SER A 197 3.28 -2.75 -15.98
CA SER A 197 2.94 -4.13 -16.34
C SER A 197 2.56 -4.91 -15.08
N TRP A 198 3.37 -4.87 -14.02
CA TRP A 198 3.07 -5.53 -12.75
C TRP A 198 1.78 -5.02 -12.11
N ASP A 199 1.51 -3.71 -12.06
CA ASP A 199 0.30 -3.17 -11.45
C ASP A 199 -0.96 -3.52 -12.25
N TRP A 200 -0.88 -3.49 -13.57
CA TRP A 200 -1.97 -3.95 -14.44
C TRP A 200 -2.21 -5.44 -14.24
N HIS A 201 -1.18 -6.27 -14.34
CA HIS A 201 -1.30 -7.71 -14.14
C HIS A 201 -1.75 -8.02 -12.72
N ARG A 202 -1.27 -7.35 -11.68
CA ARG A 202 -1.71 -7.54 -10.29
C ARG A 202 -3.18 -7.20 -10.09
N LYS A 203 -3.71 -6.15 -10.73
CA LYS A 203 -5.15 -5.83 -10.67
C LYS A 203 -5.99 -6.86 -11.42
N ALA A 204 -5.55 -7.29 -12.60
CA ALA A 204 -6.21 -8.35 -13.37
C ALA A 204 -6.16 -9.69 -12.64
N LEU A 205 -5.01 -10.05 -12.08
CA LEU A 205 -4.77 -11.22 -11.24
C LEU A 205 -5.51 -11.12 -9.90
N GLY A 206 -5.70 -9.92 -9.35
CA GLY A 206 -6.52 -9.69 -8.16
C GLY A 206 -8.01 -9.93 -8.44
N GLY A 207 -8.50 -9.53 -9.62
CA GLY A 207 -9.83 -9.90 -10.11
C GLY A 207 -9.96 -11.41 -10.32
N ALA A 208 -8.96 -12.03 -10.95
CA ALA A 208 -8.91 -13.48 -11.13
C ALA A 208 -8.86 -14.24 -9.80
N ALA A 209 -8.08 -13.76 -8.81
CA ALA A 209 -7.99 -14.34 -7.48
C ALA A 209 -9.35 -14.27 -6.77
N ARG A 210 -10.04 -13.12 -6.81
CA ARG A 210 -11.40 -12.98 -6.25
C ARG A 210 -12.40 -13.89 -6.94
N ALA A 211 -12.33 -14.02 -8.27
CA ALA A 211 -13.19 -14.93 -9.04
C ALA A 211 -12.91 -16.39 -8.67
N VAL A 212 -11.65 -16.78 -8.55
CA VAL A 212 -11.23 -18.12 -8.11
C VAL A 212 -11.70 -18.42 -6.68
N THR A 213 -11.57 -17.46 -5.75
CA THR A 213 -12.11 -17.59 -4.39
C THR A 213 -13.63 -17.73 -4.40
N ALA A 214 -14.35 -16.94 -5.20
CA ALA A 214 -15.81 -17.03 -5.32
C ALA A 214 -16.26 -18.40 -5.88
N VAL A 215 -15.59 -18.88 -6.94
CA VAL A 215 -15.83 -20.22 -7.50
C VAL A 215 -15.55 -21.31 -6.47
N ARG A 216 -14.44 -21.21 -5.73
CA ARG A 216 -14.09 -22.16 -4.67
C ARG A 216 -15.12 -22.18 -3.54
N ASN A 217 -15.57 -21.02 -3.09
CA ASN A 217 -16.61 -20.91 -2.06
C ASN A 217 -17.90 -21.54 -2.56
N HIS A 218 -18.33 -21.21 -3.79
CA HIS A 218 -19.49 -21.84 -4.40
C HIS A 218 -19.36 -23.36 -4.49
N MET A 219 -18.20 -23.86 -4.93
CA MET A 219 -17.93 -25.30 -5.00
C MET A 219 -18.05 -25.97 -3.63
N ARG A 220 -17.43 -25.40 -2.59
CA ARG A 220 -17.48 -25.92 -1.21
C ARG A 220 -18.87 -25.91 -0.59
N THR A 221 -19.67 -24.89 -0.87
CA THR A 221 -21.00 -24.73 -0.27
C THR A 221 -22.12 -25.35 -1.09
N SER A 222 -21.85 -25.69 -2.36
CA SER A 222 -22.83 -26.34 -3.23
C SER A 222 -23.02 -27.80 -2.85
N SER A 223 -24.25 -28.30 -2.99
CA SER A 223 -24.59 -29.72 -2.89
C SER A 223 -24.31 -30.52 -4.16
N THR A 224 -23.65 -29.91 -5.17
CA THR A 224 -23.29 -30.56 -6.43
C THR A 224 -22.28 -31.69 -6.19
N ASP A 225 -22.48 -32.85 -6.80
CA ASP A 225 -21.44 -33.87 -6.90
C ASP A 225 -20.38 -33.46 -7.93
N TRP A 226 -19.31 -32.84 -7.44
CA TRP A 226 -18.21 -32.37 -8.29
C TRP A 226 -17.36 -33.51 -8.88
N ALA A 227 -17.46 -34.73 -8.35
CA ALA A 227 -16.79 -35.93 -8.85
C ALA A 227 -17.53 -36.59 -10.03
N ALA A 228 -18.76 -36.18 -10.33
CA ALA A 228 -19.61 -36.78 -11.35
C ALA A 228 -19.05 -36.59 -12.77
N GLU A 229 -18.70 -35.36 -13.14
CA GLU A 229 -18.17 -35.04 -14.47
C GLU A 229 -16.65 -34.86 -14.47
N ARG A 230 -16.02 -35.20 -15.59
CA ARG A 230 -14.56 -35.15 -15.76
C ARG A 230 -13.97 -33.76 -15.57
N SER A 231 -14.64 -32.74 -16.12
CA SER A 231 -14.21 -31.33 -16.07
C SER A 231 -14.36 -30.75 -14.66
N THR A 232 -15.47 -31.05 -13.99
CA THR A 232 -15.75 -30.57 -12.63
C THR A 232 -14.85 -31.25 -11.60
N ALA A 233 -14.57 -32.55 -11.76
CA ALA A 233 -13.67 -33.29 -10.88
C ALA A 233 -12.24 -32.77 -10.99
N TYR A 234 -11.83 -32.43 -12.22
CA TYR A 234 -10.54 -31.81 -12.49
C TYR A 234 -10.44 -30.42 -11.86
N LEU A 235 -11.46 -29.58 -12.03
CA LEU A 235 -11.50 -28.24 -11.47
C LEU A 235 -11.46 -28.27 -9.92
N TRP A 236 -12.18 -29.19 -9.30
CA TRP A 236 -12.14 -29.41 -7.85
C TRP A 236 -10.74 -29.80 -7.38
N GLY A 237 -10.10 -30.74 -8.09
CA GLY A 237 -8.74 -31.18 -7.77
C GLY A 237 -7.72 -30.05 -7.83
N VAL A 238 -7.85 -29.13 -8.79
CA VAL A 238 -6.95 -27.98 -8.92
C VAL A 238 -7.22 -26.88 -7.88
N LEU A 239 -8.50 -26.58 -7.57
CA LEU A 239 -8.87 -25.43 -6.74
C LEU A 239 -9.04 -25.72 -5.24
N ILE A 240 -9.45 -26.95 -4.88
CA ILE A 240 -9.73 -27.35 -3.50
C ILE A 240 -8.74 -28.45 -3.08
N GLY A 241 -8.51 -29.41 -3.97
CA GLY A 241 -7.73 -30.61 -3.69
C GLY A 241 -8.64 -31.80 -3.38
N TRP A 242 -8.18 -32.97 -3.82
CA TRP A 242 -8.69 -34.27 -3.39
C TRP A 242 -7.65 -34.90 -2.49
N ASP A 243 -8.09 -35.73 -1.55
CA ASP A 243 -7.18 -36.65 -0.86
C ASP A 243 -6.54 -37.61 -1.90
N ASP A 244 -5.33 -38.09 -1.63
CA ASP A 244 -4.54 -38.80 -2.65
C ASP A 244 -5.22 -40.09 -3.14
N ASP A 245 -5.87 -40.82 -2.24
CA ASP A 245 -6.68 -42.00 -2.54
C ASP A 245 -7.89 -41.66 -3.44
N VAL A 246 -8.62 -40.60 -3.09
CA VAL A 246 -9.76 -40.11 -3.88
C VAL A 246 -9.31 -39.60 -5.25
N LEU A 247 -8.14 -38.95 -5.33
CA LEU A 247 -7.58 -38.46 -6.59
C LEU A 247 -7.24 -39.63 -7.53
N GLU A 248 -6.69 -40.71 -7.01
CA GLU A 248 -6.37 -41.93 -7.76
C GLU A 248 -7.64 -42.64 -8.26
N GLU A 249 -8.67 -42.75 -7.41
CA GLU A 249 -9.98 -43.27 -7.82
C GLU A 249 -10.61 -42.45 -8.95
N LEU A 250 -10.56 -41.12 -8.83
CA LEU A 250 -11.05 -40.21 -9.87
C LEU A 250 -10.22 -40.29 -11.15
N ALA A 251 -8.92 -40.49 -11.05
CA ALA A 251 -8.05 -40.68 -12.19
C ALA A 251 -8.44 -41.93 -12.99
N VAL A 252 -8.75 -43.03 -12.31
CA VAL A 252 -9.27 -44.25 -12.94
C VAL A 252 -10.64 -44.00 -13.55
N LYS A 253 -11.59 -43.45 -12.78
CA LYS A 253 -12.97 -43.15 -13.22
C LYS A 253 -13.00 -42.30 -14.49
N HIS A 254 -12.19 -41.25 -14.54
CA HIS A 254 -12.18 -40.26 -15.62
C HIS A 254 -11.06 -40.47 -16.64
N ARG A 255 -10.35 -41.61 -16.56
CA ARG A 255 -9.24 -41.98 -17.44
C ARG A 255 -8.19 -40.87 -17.56
N TRP A 256 -7.77 -40.32 -16.42
CA TRP A 256 -6.63 -39.39 -16.37
C TRP A 256 -5.34 -40.19 -16.44
N ASN A 257 -4.44 -39.75 -17.32
CA ASN A 257 -3.09 -40.31 -17.36
C ASN A 257 -2.24 -39.72 -16.23
N GLU A 258 -1.10 -40.35 -15.96
CA GLU A 258 -0.16 -39.91 -14.91
C GLU A 258 0.24 -38.44 -15.06
N HIS A 259 0.45 -37.99 -16.31
CA HIS A 259 0.76 -36.59 -16.60
C HIS A 259 -0.34 -35.64 -16.09
N ARG A 260 -1.61 -36.00 -16.28
CA ARG A 260 -2.73 -35.17 -15.83
C ARG A 260 -2.90 -35.17 -14.31
N VAL A 261 -2.68 -36.30 -13.65
CA VAL A 261 -2.67 -36.38 -12.18
C VAL A 261 -1.53 -35.54 -11.60
N LYS A 262 -0.33 -35.66 -12.16
CA LYS A 262 0.83 -34.83 -11.81
C LYS A 262 0.53 -33.35 -11.99
N TYR A 263 -0.07 -32.98 -13.11
CA TYR A 263 -0.43 -31.60 -13.40
C TYR A 263 -1.49 -31.05 -12.42
N VAL A 264 -2.48 -31.85 -12.02
CA VAL A 264 -3.44 -31.45 -10.98
C VAL A 264 -2.73 -31.16 -9.66
N ARG A 265 -1.81 -32.04 -9.23
CA ARG A 265 -1.00 -31.85 -8.02
C ARG A 265 -0.12 -30.59 -8.10
N GLU A 266 0.56 -30.40 -9.23
CA GLU A 266 1.42 -29.23 -9.48
C GLU A 266 0.61 -27.93 -9.45
N MET A 267 -0.52 -27.87 -10.16
CA MET A 267 -1.38 -26.68 -10.17
C MET A 267 -1.99 -26.41 -8.80
N ARG A 268 -2.39 -27.46 -8.06
CA ARG A 268 -2.88 -27.33 -6.69
C ARG A 268 -1.83 -26.76 -5.76
N ALA A 269 -0.58 -27.22 -5.87
CA ALA A 269 0.55 -26.72 -5.08
C ALA A 269 0.87 -25.25 -5.39
N LEU A 270 0.81 -24.85 -6.67
CA LEU A 270 1.01 -23.47 -7.09
C LEU A 270 -0.11 -22.53 -6.62
N LEU A 271 -1.35 -23.03 -6.58
CA LEU A 271 -2.51 -22.24 -6.17
C LEU A 271 -2.71 -22.20 -4.65
N ALA A 272 -2.19 -23.19 -3.91
CA ALA A 272 -2.33 -23.29 -2.46
C ALA A 272 -2.01 -22.01 -1.68
N PRO A 273 -0.92 -21.25 -1.95
CA PRO A 273 -0.63 -20.03 -1.21
C PRO A 273 -1.70 -18.94 -1.39
N VAL A 274 -2.35 -18.91 -2.55
CA VAL A 274 -3.38 -17.93 -2.90
C VAL A 274 -4.77 -18.39 -2.44
N THR A 275 -5.06 -19.68 -2.54
CA THR A 275 -6.37 -20.25 -2.21
C THR A 275 -6.50 -20.62 -0.74
N ASP A 276 -5.41 -21.02 -0.08
CA ASP A 276 -5.39 -21.51 1.31
C ASP A 276 -4.77 -20.52 2.28
N SER A 277 -4.53 -19.26 1.85
CA SER A 277 -4.10 -18.18 2.73
C SER A 277 -4.84 -18.26 4.07
N PRO A 278 -4.12 -18.22 5.21
CA PRO A 278 -4.73 -18.42 6.51
C PRO A 278 -5.82 -17.39 6.72
N GLN A 279 -7.03 -17.87 7.00
CA GLN A 279 -8.06 -17.03 7.59
C GLN A 279 -7.54 -16.63 8.98
N GLY A 280 -6.96 -15.43 9.09
CA GLY A 280 -6.55 -14.82 10.35
C GLY A 280 -5.15 -15.22 10.83
N GLN A 281 -4.16 -14.37 10.53
CA GLN A 281 -3.39 -13.81 11.64
C GLN A 281 -4.09 -12.52 12.04
N ASP A 282 -5.17 -12.67 12.80
CA ASP A 282 -5.71 -11.64 13.68
C ASP A 282 -6.32 -12.40 14.86
N ASN A 283 -5.78 -12.11 16.05
CA ASN A 283 -6.00 -12.71 17.38
C ASN A 283 -5.04 -13.85 17.79
N ALA A 284 -3.78 -13.49 18.01
CA ALA A 284 -2.97 -13.95 19.15
C ALA A 284 -2.11 -12.78 19.65
#